data_AF-A0A1G6Y5S9-F1
#
_entry.id   AF-A0A1G6Y5S9-F1
#
_cell.length_a   1.000
_cell.length_b   1.000
_cell.length_c   1.000
_cell.angle_alpha   90.00
_cell.angle_beta   90.00
_cell.angle_gamma   90.00
#
_symmetry.space_group_name_H-M   'P 1'
#
loop_
_entity.id
_entity.type
_entity.pdbx_description
1 polymer ?
#
loop_
_entity_poly.entity_id
_entity_poly.type
_entity_poly.pdbx_seq_one_letter_code
_entity_poly.pdbx_strand_id
1 'polypeptide(L)'
;MSDTLDPRSVVHQILADYRQMAARHHIALKEHCGIEGVVDGEFDEYEETRRITALEADEKLETFIQLLTDAFGLPDDRPVTVLGANTAQFQVTPGRLDDNARAAFTQGQCHALAHAVAEVTGWQTVVLAERECADGYDTCGMGNAVADGLCICQLSHVAAVRPRDGHLIVR
;
A
#
# COMPACT_ATOMS: atom_id res chain seq x y z
N MET A 1 26.13 -22.30 -2.88
CA MET A 1 26.02 -21.93 -1.46
C MET A 1 25.37 -20.56 -1.45
N SER A 2 24.07 -20.50 -1.14
CA SER A 2 23.36 -19.23 -1.03
C SER A 2 23.68 -18.69 0.36
N ASP A 3 24.52 -17.66 0.46
CA ASP A 3 24.70 -16.89 1.69
C ASP A 3 23.41 -16.11 1.92
N THR A 4 22.45 -16.73 2.60
CA THR A 4 21.31 -15.98 3.14
C THR A 4 21.86 -15.05 4.23
N LEU A 5 21.88 -13.75 3.92
CA LEU A 5 22.23 -12.70 4.87
C LEU A 5 21.44 -12.88 6.17
N ASP A 6 22.09 -12.68 7.32
CA ASP A 6 21.40 -12.74 8.60
C ASP A 6 20.27 -11.68 8.64
N PRO A 7 19.11 -11.95 9.28
CA PRO A 7 17.96 -11.06 9.24
C PRO A 7 18.26 -9.64 9.73
N ARG A 8 19.19 -9.49 10.68
CA ARG A 8 19.61 -8.18 11.17
C ARG A 8 20.39 -7.39 10.10
N SER A 9 21.28 -8.06 9.37
CA SER A 9 22.00 -7.46 8.24
C SER A 9 21.06 -7.01 7.13
N VAL A 10 20.02 -7.79 6.83
CA VAL A 10 18.97 -7.43 5.86
C VAL A 10 18.22 -6.16 6.30
N VAL A 11 17.82 -6.06 7.57
CA VAL A 11 17.18 -4.84 8.10
C VAL A 11 18.11 -3.63 7.98
N HIS A 12 19.40 -3.77 8.33
CA HIS A 12 20.35 -2.67 8.21
C HIS A 12 20.55 -2.23 6.76
N GLN A 13 20.60 -3.17 5.81
CA GLN A 13 20.71 -2.88 4.40
C GLN A 13 19.47 -2.13 3.88
N ILE A 14 18.27 -2.61 4.18
CA ILE A 14 17.01 -1.96 3.79
C ILE A 14 16.93 -0.53 4.34
N LEU A 15 17.32 -0.33 5.61
CA LEU A 15 17.33 1.01 6.21
C LEU A 15 18.34 1.94 5.53
N ALA A 16 19.51 1.43 5.14
CA ALA A 16 20.50 2.20 4.40
C ALA A 16 19.98 2.58 3.00
N ASP A 17 19.41 1.62 2.28
CA ASP A 17 18.85 1.82 0.93
C ASP A 17 17.68 2.79 0.93
N TYR A 18 16.76 2.65 1.89
CA TYR A 18 15.65 3.57 2.08
C TYR A 18 16.15 5.00 2.35
N ARG A 19 17.12 5.17 3.26
CA ARG A 19 17.69 6.49 3.56
C ARG A 19 18.38 7.10 2.36
N GLN A 20 19.09 6.30 1.57
CA GLN A 20 19.74 6.77 0.35
C GLN A 20 18.70 7.21 -0.69
N MET A 21 17.67 6.41 -0.91
CA MET A 21 16.55 6.73 -1.81
C MET A 21 15.86 8.02 -1.37
N ALA A 22 15.45 8.11 -0.09
CA ALA A 22 14.79 9.28 0.45
C ALA A 22 15.64 10.55 0.33
N ALA A 23 16.96 10.45 0.53
CA ALA A 23 17.88 11.57 0.33
C ALA A 23 17.94 12.02 -1.14
N ARG A 24 17.99 11.07 -2.09
CA ARG A 24 17.95 11.38 -3.53
C ARG A 24 16.63 12.03 -3.94
N HIS A 25 15.50 11.47 -3.50
CA HIS A 25 14.16 12.02 -3.78
C HIS A 25 14.01 13.42 -3.21
N HIS A 26 14.50 13.65 -1.98
CA HIS A 26 14.50 14.98 -1.39
C HIS A 26 15.31 15.98 -2.21
N ILE A 27 16.50 15.62 -2.68
CA ILE A 27 17.32 16.49 -3.53
C ILE A 27 16.61 16.78 -4.86
N ALA A 28 16.10 15.74 -5.53
CA ALA A 28 15.41 15.88 -6.82
C ALA A 28 14.16 16.76 -6.75
N LEU A 29 13.37 16.64 -5.67
CA LEU A 29 12.18 17.46 -5.49
C LEU A 29 12.50 18.87 -4.96
N LYS A 30 13.61 19.04 -4.25
CA LYS A 30 14.04 20.34 -3.72
C LYS A 30 14.47 21.32 -4.82
N GLU A 31 14.93 20.83 -5.97
CA GLU A 31 15.25 21.70 -7.12
C GLU A 31 14.03 22.46 -7.64
N HIS A 32 12.84 21.92 -7.41
CA HIS A 32 11.54 22.53 -7.72
C HIS A 32 10.95 23.28 -6.53
N CYS A 33 11.67 23.41 -5.40
CA CYS A 33 11.20 24.12 -4.22
C CYS A 33 11.96 25.44 -4.04
N GLY A 34 11.20 26.52 -3.89
CA GLY A 34 11.69 27.81 -3.43
C GLY A 34 12.24 27.77 -2.01
N ILE A 35 12.78 28.91 -1.56
CA ILE A 35 13.44 29.07 -0.26
C ILE A 35 12.50 28.73 0.91
N GLU A 36 11.19 28.88 0.71
CA GLU A 36 10.14 28.56 1.70
C GLU A 36 9.59 27.14 1.58
N GLY A 37 10.10 26.30 0.66
CA GLY A 37 9.59 24.96 0.39
C GLY A 37 8.33 24.93 -0.50
N VAL A 38 7.93 26.08 -1.05
CA VAL A 38 6.86 26.21 -2.04
C VAL A 38 7.37 25.73 -3.41
N VAL A 39 6.54 25.07 -4.20
CA VAL A 39 6.94 24.62 -5.55
C VAL A 39 7.17 25.85 -6.45
N ASP A 40 8.40 26.04 -6.89
CA ASP A 40 8.84 27.08 -7.82
C ASP A 40 9.17 26.41 -9.17
N GLY A 41 8.30 26.56 -10.20
CA GLY A 41 8.51 25.96 -11.52
C GLY A 41 7.23 25.73 -12.33
N GLU A 42 7.37 25.21 -13.56
CA GLU A 42 6.23 24.67 -14.31
C GLU A 42 5.75 23.37 -13.64
N PHE A 43 4.45 23.29 -13.37
CA PHE A 43 3.83 22.20 -12.59
C PHE A 43 4.09 20.82 -13.22
N ASP A 44 4.26 20.76 -14.54
CA ASP A 44 4.45 19.52 -15.29
C ASP A 44 5.83 18.86 -15.02
N GLU A 45 6.92 19.63 -14.88
CA GLU A 45 8.25 19.09 -14.57
C GLU A 45 8.33 18.58 -13.12
N TYR A 46 7.70 19.29 -12.20
CA TYR A 46 7.56 18.86 -10.80
C TYR A 46 6.74 17.56 -10.70
N GLU A 47 5.59 17.49 -11.37
CA GLU A 47 4.73 16.31 -11.35
C GLU A 47 5.38 15.10 -12.04
N GLU A 48 6.15 15.29 -13.12
CA GLU A 48 6.92 14.21 -13.74
C GLU A 48 8.03 13.70 -12.81
N THR A 49 8.78 14.61 -12.16
CA THR A 49 9.80 14.24 -11.17
C THR A 49 9.19 13.49 -9.99
N ARG A 50 8.04 13.95 -9.51
CA ARG A 50 7.25 13.30 -8.45
C ARG A 50 6.76 11.91 -8.87
N ARG A 51 6.33 11.74 -10.12
CA ARG A 51 5.93 10.45 -10.68
C ARG A 51 7.10 9.48 -10.74
N ILE A 52 8.26 9.90 -11.25
CA ILE A 52 9.47 9.05 -11.34
C ILE A 52 9.92 8.59 -9.95
N THR A 53 9.98 9.51 -8.99
CA THR A 53 10.35 9.19 -7.60
C THR A 53 9.34 8.26 -6.93
N ALA A 54 8.04 8.42 -7.20
CA ALA A 54 7.01 7.51 -6.71
C ALA A 54 7.16 6.09 -7.28
N LEU A 55 7.48 5.94 -8.58
CA LEU A 55 7.72 4.64 -9.20
C LEU A 55 8.97 3.94 -8.62
N GLU A 56 10.06 4.66 -8.38
CA GLU A 56 11.25 4.09 -7.71
C GLU A 56 10.92 3.63 -6.28
N ALA A 57 10.12 4.42 -5.54
CA ALA A 57 9.71 4.07 -4.19
C ALA A 57 8.84 2.80 -4.16
N ASP A 58 7.93 2.65 -5.13
CA ASP A 58 7.08 1.47 -5.30
C ASP A 58 7.91 0.21 -5.59
N GLU A 59 8.84 0.28 -6.57
CA GLU A 59 9.75 -0.82 -6.89
C GLU A 59 10.64 -1.22 -5.69
N LYS A 60 11.11 -0.23 -4.93
CA LYS A 60 11.91 -0.47 -3.73
C LYS A 60 11.09 -1.08 -2.61
N LEU A 61 9.84 -0.69 -2.43
CA LEU A 61 8.95 -1.26 -1.42
C LEU A 61 8.75 -2.76 -1.67
N GLU A 62 8.42 -3.16 -2.90
CA GLU A 62 8.30 -4.56 -3.29
C GLU A 62 9.59 -5.35 -3.02
N THR A 63 10.74 -4.77 -3.41
CA THR A 63 12.06 -5.37 -3.13
C THR A 63 12.30 -5.55 -1.63
N PHE A 64 11.98 -4.56 -0.81
CA PHE A 64 12.17 -4.62 0.63
C PHE A 64 11.25 -5.65 1.29
N ILE A 65 9.98 -5.74 0.86
CA ILE A 65 9.04 -6.75 1.33
C ILE A 65 9.56 -8.15 1.01
N GLN A 66 10.06 -8.37 -0.21
CA GLN A 66 10.63 -9.66 -0.58
C GLN A 66 11.86 -10.01 0.26
N LEU A 67 12.82 -9.08 0.40
CA LEU A 67 14.02 -9.30 1.21
C LEU A 67 13.69 -9.60 2.68
N LEU A 68 12.71 -8.89 3.27
CA LEU A 68 12.24 -9.16 4.62
C LEU A 68 11.55 -10.52 4.72
N THR A 69 10.72 -10.87 3.74
CA THR A 69 10.02 -12.15 3.70
C THR A 69 11.01 -13.31 3.59
N ASP A 70 12.02 -13.20 2.74
CA ASP A 70 13.05 -14.23 2.57
C ASP A 70 13.92 -14.38 3.82
N ALA A 71 14.26 -13.25 4.46
CA ALA A 71 15.15 -13.24 5.62
C ALA A 71 14.48 -13.73 6.91
N PHE A 72 13.22 -13.34 7.14
CA PHE A 72 12.50 -13.68 8.38
C PHE A 72 11.57 -14.88 8.23
N GLY A 73 11.17 -15.20 7.00
CA GLY A 73 9.99 -16.00 6.73
C GLY A 73 8.71 -15.29 7.19
N LEU A 74 7.57 -15.68 6.63
CA LEU A 74 6.30 -15.44 7.30
C LEU A 74 6.07 -16.61 8.26
N PRO A 75 5.94 -16.39 9.57
CA PRO A 75 5.68 -17.49 10.50
C PRO A 75 4.33 -18.12 10.17
N ASP A 76 4.33 -19.41 9.84
CA ASP A 76 3.14 -20.20 9.50
C ASP A 76 2.57 -20.95 10.72
N ASP A 77 3.29 -20.93 11.85
CA ASP A 77 2.99 -21.67 13.08
C ASP A 77 2.47 -20.79 14.23
N ARG A 78 2.57 -19.46 14.11
CA ARG A 78 2.19 -18.51 15.17
C ARG A 78 1.49 -17.25 14.62
N PRO A 79 0.65 -16.59 15.43
CA PRO A 79 0.03 -15.32 15.03
C PRO A 79 1.06 -14.19 14.84
N VAL A 80 0.79 -13.32 13.87
CA VAL A 80 1.47 -12.03 13.63
C VAL A 80 0.53 -10.88 13.92
N THR A 81 1.11 -9.75 14.37
CA THR A 81 0.32 -8.53 14.60
C THR A 81 0.18 -7.74 13.31
N VAL A 82 -1.05 -7.53 12.86
CA VAL A 82 -1.39 -6.66 11.73
C VAL A 82 -2.09 -5.42 12.26
N LEU A 83 -1.73 -4.25 11.74
CA LEU A 83 -2.34 -2.98 12.11
C LEU A 83 -3.60 -2.74 11.27
N GLY A 84 -4.71 -2.37 11.89
CA GLY A 84 -5.87 -1.81 11.20
C GLY A 84 -5.92 -0.28 11.29
N ALA A 85 -7.04 0.27 10.83
CA ALA A 85 -7.42 1.67 11.00
C ALA A 85 -7.44 2.07 12.48
N ASN A 86 -7.23 3.36 12.74
CA ASN A 86 -7.27 3.96 14.08
C ASN A 86 -6.39 3.22 15.11
N THR A 87 -5.21 2.76 14.69
CA THR A 87 -4.23 2.04 15.53
C THR A 87 -4.71 0.69 16.08
N ALA A 88 -5.82 0.15 15.56
CA ALA A 88 -6.28 -1.19 15.93
C ALA A 88 -5.20 -2.24 15.62
N GLN A 89 -5.11 -3.28 16.44
CA GLN A 89 -4.13 -4.36 16.26
C GLN A 89 -4.84 -5.70 16.28
N PHE A 90 -4.50 -6.56 15.32
CA PHE A 90 -5.08 -7.88 15.16
C PHE A 90 -4.00 -8.95 15.14
N GLN A 91 -4.20 -10.03 15.89
CA GLN A 91 -3.34 -11.20 15.82
C GLN A 91 -3.87 -12.15 14.75
N VAL A 92 -3.20 -12.21 13.61
CA VAL A 92 -3.61 -13.02 12.44
C VAL A 92 -2.60 -14.14 12.24
N THR A 93 -3.06 -15.38 12.02
CA THR A 93 -2.17 -16.48 11.63
C THR A 93 -2.10 -16.58 10.10
N PRO A 94 -0.92 -16.45 9.48
CA PRO A 94 -0.78 -16.61 8.04
C PRO A 94 -1.40 -17.94 7.54
N GLY A 95 -2.09 -17.89 6.40
CA GLY A 95 -2.77 -19.04 5.80
C GLY A 95 -4.10 -19.45 6.46
N ARG A 96 -4.59 -18.75 7.50
CA ARG A 96 -5.87 -19.03 8.16
C ARG A 96 -6.86 -17.87 7.99
N LEU A 97 -8.10 -18.20 7.63
CA LEU A 97 -9.22 -17.26 7.55
C LEU A 97 -10.17 -17.46 8.74
N ASP A 98 -9.77 -16.95 9.92
CA ASP A 98 -10.54 -16.99 11.16
C ASP A 98 -11.20 -15.63 11.50
N ASP A 99 -11.79 -15.51 12.70
CA ASP A 99 -12.47 -14.29 13.13
C ASP A 99 -11.52 -13.09 13.30
N ASN A 100 -10.25 -13.32 13.64
CA ASN A 100 -9.26 -12.24 13.74
C ASN A 100 -8.85 -11.75 12.35
N ALA A 101 -8.66 -12.66 11.39
CA ALA A 101 -8.43 -12.31 9.99
C ALA A 101 -9.62 -11.51 9.43
N ARG A 102 -10.84 -11.92 9.76
CA ARG A 102 -12.07 -11.20 9.39
C ARG A 102 -12.14 -9.82 10.05
N ALA A 103 -11.77 -9.69 11.33
CA ALA A 103 -11.80 -8.42 12.05
C ALA A 103 -10.76 -7.44 11.49
N ALA A 104 -9.53 -7.90 11.23
CA ALA A 104 -8.48 -7.11 10.58
C ALA A 104 -8.96 -6.57 9.23
N PHE A 105 -9.58 -7.43 8.42
CA PHE A 105 -10.20 -7.05 7.16
C PHE A 105 -11.24 -5.93 7.30
N THR A 106 -12.20 -6.08 8.22
CA THR A 106 -13.26 -5.08 8.45
C THR A 106 -12.75 -3.75 9.00
N GLN A 107 -11.55 -3.74 9.58
CA GLN A 107 -10.97 -2.56 10.21
C GLN A 107 -9.79 -2.03 9.41
N GLY A 108 -9.89 -2.01 8.08
CA GLY A 108 -8.97 -1.28 7.21
C GLY A 108 -7.93 -2.13 6.47
N GLN A 109 -7.97 -3.46 6.59
CA GLN A 109 -7.10 -4.36 5.80
C GLN A 109 -7.84 -5.00 4.61
N CYS A 110 -8.87 -4.32 4.08
CA CYS A 110 -9.68 -4.85 2.98
C CYS A 110 -8.90 -5.04 1.67
N HIS A 111 -7.99 -4.11 1.34
CA HIS A 111 -7.11 -4.21 0.19
C HIS A 111 -6.15 -5.42 0.27
N ALA A 112 -5.54 -5.64 1.44
CA ALA A 112 -4.60 -6.74 1.65
C ALA A 112 -5.27 -8.11 1.49
N LEU A 113 -6.47 -8.30 2.06
CA LEU A 113 -7.21 -9.55 1.88
C LEU A 113 -7.71 -9.75 0.45
N ALA A 114 -8.27 -8.69 -0.17
CA ALA A 114 -8.76 -8.77 -1.53
C ALA A 114 -7.63 -9.17 -2.50
N HIS A 115 -6.43 -8.63 -2.30
CA HIS A 115 -5.24 -9.00 -3.05
C HIS A 115 -4.86 -10.47 -2.81
N ALA A 116 -4.76 -10.91 -1.54
CA ALA A 116 -4.42 -12.29 -1.22
C ALA A 116 -5.43 -13.31 -1.78
N VAL A 117 -6.73 -13.00 -1.72
CA VAL A 117 -7.77 -13.86 -2.31
C VAL A 117 -7.62 -13.90 -3.82
N ALA A 118 -7.43 -12.74 -4.47
CA ALA A 118 -7.24 -12.66 -5.91
C ALA A 118 -6.02 -13.45 -6.39
N GLU A 119 -4.90 -13.37 -5.68
CA GLU A 119 -3.67 -14.10 -6.00
C GLU A 119 -3.86 -15.63 -5.90
N VAL A 120 -4.50 -16.10 -4.83
CA VAL A 120 -4.72 -17.55 -4.60
C VAL A 120 -5.76 -18.13 -5.54
N THR A 121 -6.78 -17.36 -5.92
CA THR A 121 -7.97 -17.88 -6.63
C THR A 121 -8.04 -17.46 -8.10
N GLY A 122 -7.23 -16.49 -8.53
CA GLY A 122 -7.35 -15.82 -9.82
C GLY A 122 -8.58 -14.92 -9.95
N TRP A 123 -9.28 -14.62 -8.85
CA TRP A 123 -10.46 -13.76 -8.85
C TRP A 123 -10.07 -12.31 -9.12
N GLN A 124 -10.94 -11.57 -9.81
CA GLN A 124 -10.69 -10.15 -10.05
C GLN A 124 -10.92 -9.34 -8.77
N THR A 125 -10.05 -8.38 -8.51
CA THR A 125 -10.30 -7.36 -7.49
C THR A 125 -11.24 -6.30 -8.04
N VAL A 126 -12.14 -5.80 -7.20
CA VAL A 126 -13.01 -4.66 -7.50
C VAL A 126 -12.94 -3.67 -6.36
N VAL A 127 -13.14 -2.41 -6.70
CA VAL A 127 -13.34 -1.34 -5.72
C VAL A 127 -14.83 -1.11 -5.57
N LEU A 128 -15.32 -1.15 -4.34
CA LEU A 128 -16.63 -0.67 -3.98
C LEU A 128 -16.56 0.84 -3.78
N ALA A 129 -17.45 1.55 -4.46
CA ALA A 129 -17.58 2.99 -4.34
C ALA A 129 -18.95 3.38 -3.79
N GLU A 130 -18.96 4.34 -2.88
CA GLU A 130 -20.16 5.04 -2.46
C GLU A 130 -20.53 6.11 -3.48
N ARG A 131 -21.84 6.40 -3.56
CA ARG A 131 -22.36 7.39 -4.50
C ARG A 131 -21.87 8.80 -4.16
N GLU A 132 -21.70 9.09 -2.89
CA GLU A 132 -21.35 10.40 -2.34
C GLU A 132 -20.18 10.20 -1.36
N CYS A 133 -19.35 11.22 -1.17
CA CYS A 133 -18.29 11.15 -0.16
C CYS A 133 -18.87 11.29 1.24
N ALA A 134 -18.38 10.46 2.16
CA ALA A 134 -18.92 10.35 3.52
C ALA A 134 -18.82 11.64 4.34
N ASP A 135 -17.86 12.51 4.04
CA ASP A 135 -17.65 13.77 4.75
C ASP A 135 -17.31 14.90 3.76
N GLY A 136 -17.82 16.11 4.02
CA GLY A 136 -17.70 17.33 3.20
C GLY A 136 -16.28 17.90 3.05
N TYR A 137 -15.25 17.05 3.11
CA TYR A 137 -13.91 17.37 2.64
C TYR A 137 -13.93 17.36 1.11
N ASP A 138 -14.02 18.57 0.56
CA ASP A 138 -14.03 18.89 -0.87
C ASP A 138 -12.64 18.67 -1.51
N THR A 139 -12.00 17.54 -1.22
CA THR A 139 -10.65 17.20 -1.73
C THR A 139 -10.69 16.67 -3.17
N CYS A 140 -11.86 16.30 -3.68
CA CYS A 140 -12.06 15.93 -5.09
C CYS A 140 -11.90 17.09 -6.08
N GLY A 141 -11.99 18.34 -5.58
CA GLY A 141 -11.86 19.55 -6.40
C GLY A 141 -10.42 19.95 -6.69
N MET A 142 -9.42 19.29 -6.09
CA MET A 142 -7.99 19.63 -6.25
C MET A 142 -7.22 18.53 -6.99
N GLY A 143 -7.36 18.48 -8.32
CA GLY A 143 -6.40 17.81 -9.22
C GLY A 143 -6.68 16.34 -9.58
N ASN A 144 -5.61 15.61 -9.90
CA ASN A 144 -5.58 14.23 -10.45
C ASN A 144 -6.10 13.13 -9.48
N ALA A 145 -6.89 13.48 -8.45
CA ALA A 145 -7.41 12.57 -7.42
C ALA A 145 -8.70 11.83 -7.86
N VAL A 146 -8.97 11.80 -9.16
CA VAL A 146 -10.12 11.14 -9.78
C VAL A 146 -9.60 10.07 -10.74
N ALA A 147 -9.85 8.81 -10.43
CA ALA A 147 -9.56 7.68 -11.31
C ALA A 147 -10.89 7.16 -11.87
N ASP A 148 -11.01 7.07 -13.19
CA ASP A 148 -12.21 6.56 -13.87
C ASP A 148 -13.54 7.23 -13.46
N GLY A 149 -13.48 8.52 -13.14
CA GLY A 149 -14.66 9.30 -12.72
C GLY A 149 -15.10 9.10 -11.27
N LEU A 150 -14.33 8.34 -10.47
CA LEU A 150 -14.52 8.18 -9.03
C LEU A 150 -13.50 9.01 -8.27
N CYS A 151 -13.98 9.81 -7.32
CA CYS A 151 -13.12 10.49 -6.37
C CYS A 151 -12.58 9.50 -5.32
N ILE A 152 -11.37 9.72 -4.83
CA ILE A 152 -10.77 8.93 -3.76
C ILE A 152 -11.67 8.81 -2.51
N CYS A 153 -12.44 9.84 -2.15
CA CYS A 153 -13.37 9.76 -1.02
C CYS A 153 -14.66 8.98 -1.28
N GLN A 154 -14.92 8.58 -2.53
CA GLN A 154 -15.99 7.65 -2.86
C GLN A 154 -15.55 6.20 -2.70
N LEU A 155 -14.25 5.90 -2.62
CA LEU A 155 -13.78 4.53 -2.49
C LEU A 155 -13.98 4.05 -1.05
N SER A 156 -14.83 3.04 -0.84
CA SER A 156 -15.13 2.51 0.50
C SER A 156 -14.32 1.25 0.80
N HIS A 157 -14.33 0.27 -0.10
CA HIS A 157 -13.67 -1.02 0.13
C HIS A 157 -13.07 -1.62 -1.15
N VAL A 158 -12.09 -2.49 -0.98
CA VAL A 158 -11.58 -3.36 -2.06
C VAL A 158 -11.98 -4.80 -1.75
N ALA A 159 -12.38 -5.54 -2.79
CA ALA A 159 -12.95 -6.88 -2.70
C ALA A 159 -12.42 -7.80 -3.79
N ALA A 160 -12.43 -9.12 -3.56
CA ALA A 160 -12.25 -10.12 -4.61
C ALA A 160 -13.62 -10.68 -5.03
N VAL A 161 -13.80 -10.86 -6.35
CA VAL A 161 -15.09 -11.28 -6.95
C VAL A 161 -14.98 -12.67 -7.53
N ARG A 162 -15.80 -13.59 -7.03
CA ARG A 162 -15.86 -14.93 -7.57
C ARG A 162 -16.41 -14.93 -9.01
N PRO A 163 -15.70 -15.54 -9.98
CA PRO A 163 -16.21 -15.71 -11.33
C PRO A 163 -17.48 -16.57 -11.31
N ARG A 164 -18.47 -16.18 -12.12
CA ARG A 164 -19.80 -16.79 -12.39
C ARG A 164 -20.98 -16.27 -11.60
N ASP A 165 -20.86 -16.07 -10.30
CA ASP A 165 -22.00 -15.62 -9.48
C ASP A 165 -21.80 -14.24 -8.86
N GLY A 166 -20.65 -13.62 -9.10
CA GLY A 166 -20.36 -12.26 -8.65
C GLY A 166 -20.31 -12.15 -7.13
N HIS A 167 -20.15 -13.27 -6.42
CA HIS A 167 -20.09 -13.23 -4.97
C HIS A 167 -18.85 -12.44 -4.54
N LEU A 168 -19.11 -11.39 -3.78
CA LEU A 168 -18.10 -10.52 -3.23
C LEU A 168 -17.67 -11.07 -1.88
N ILE A 169 -16.38 -11.27 -1.68
CA ILE A 169 -15.84 -11.36 -0.31
C ILE A 169 -15.64 -9.92 0.14
N VAL A 170 -16.71 -9.37 0.70
CA VAL A 170 -16.79 -8.01 1.24
C VAL A 170 -17.33 -8.03 2.64
N ARG A 171 -16.85 -7.09 3.42
CA ARG A 171 -17.63 -6.30 4.33
C ARG A 171 -16.87 -5.06 4.74
#